data_AF-A0A1Y0VPA4-F1
#
_entry.id   AF-A0A1Y0VPA4-F1
#
_cell.length_a   1.000
_cell.length_b   1.000
_cell.length_c   1.000
_cell.angle_alpha   90.00
_cell.angle_beta   90.00
_cell.angle_gamma   90.00
#
_symmetry.space_group_name_H-M   'P 1'
#
loop_
_entity.id
_entity.type
_entity.pdbx_description
1 polymer ?
#
loop_
_entity_poly.entity_id
_entity_poly.type
_entity_poly.pdbx_seq_one_letter_code
_entity_poly.pdbx_strand_id
1 'polypeptide(L)' 'MDIIILIGVFIFMLGILITVFNTKIRYGFIFTHYEYRNRSMHWLSVILIILGLIIITTKAYLNGQFN' A
#
# COMPACT_ATOMS: atom_id res chain seq x y z
N MET A 1 0.88 14.25 -16.49
CA MET A 1 1.06 13.52 -15.22
C MET A 1 2.52 13.07 -15.18
N ASP A 2 3.27 13.41 -14.14
CA ASP A 2 4.68 13.03 -14.01
C ASP A 2 4.79 11.50 -13.99
N ILE A 3 5.59 10.91 -14.89
CA ILE A 3 5.79 9.46 -15.02
C ILE A 3 6.30 8.88 -13.69
N ILE A 4 7.09 9.63 -12.93
CA ILE A 4 7.60 9.18 -11.63
C ILE A 4 6.47 9.07 -10.61
N ILE A 5 5.53 10.02 -10.61
CA ILE A 5 4.33 9.96 -9.76
C ILE A 5 3.45 8.79 -10.18
N LEU A 6 3.28 8.53 -11.48
CA LEU A 6 2.53 7.38 -12.00
C LEU A 6 3.13 6.05 -11.50
N ILE A 7 4.46 5.91 -11.53
CA ILE A 7 5.17 4.73 -11.00
C ILE A 7 4.94 4.60 -9.50
N GLY A 8 5.04 5.68 -8.73
CA GLY A 8 4.76 5.68 -7.29
C GLY A 8 3.34 5.21 -6.96
N VAL A 9 2.35 5.72 -7.71
CA VAL A 9 0.93 5.32 -7.58
C VAL A 9 0.75 3.85 -7.92
N PHE A 10 1.40 3.36 -8.98
CA PHE A 10 1.33 1.95 -9.36
C PHE A 10 1.90 1.03 -8.26
N ILE A 11 3.07 1.36 -7.71
CA ILE A 11 3.71 0.61 -6.62
C ILE A 11 2.81 0.60 -5.37
N PHE A 12 2.26 1.76 -5.02
CA PHE A 12 1.32 1.89 -3.90
C PHE A 12 0.07 1.01 -4.08
N MET A 13 -0.53 1.04 -5.27
CA MET A 13 -1.71 0.24 -5.59
C MET A 13 -1.42 -1.26 -5.56
N LEU A 14 -0.24 -1.69 -6.02
CA LEU A 14 0.20 -3.09 -5.88
C LEU A 14 0.31 -3.49 -4.39
N GLY A 15 0.88 -2.63 -3.55
CA GLY A 15 0.95 -2.89 -2.11
C GLY A 15 -0.42 -3.02 -1.45
N ILE A 16 -1.38 -2.15 -1.80
CA ILE A 16 -2.78 -2.28 -1.34
C ILE A 16 -3.39 -3.59 -1.80
N LEU A 17 -3.23 -3.93 -3.08
CA LEU A 17 -3.83 -5.11 -3.69
C LEU A 17 -3.31 -6.39 -3.03
N ILE A 18 -2.01 -6.49 -2.78
CA ILE A 18 -1.40 -7.61 -2.02
C ILE A 18 -1.98 -7.66 -0.61
N THR A 19 -2.16 -6.51 0.04
CA THR A 19 -2.75 -6.46 1.39
C THR A 19 -4.16 -7.04 1.38
N VAL A 20 -5.03 -6.58 0.46
CA VAL A 20 -6.41 -7.06 0.32
C VAL A 20 -6.47 -8.56 0.05
N PHE A 21 -5.67 -9.07 -0.88
CA PHE A 21 -5.63 -10.50 -1.19
C PHE A 21 -5.02 -11.35 -0.07
N ASN A 22 -4.12 -10.76 0.72
CA ASN A 22 -3.52 -11.42 1.88
C ASN A 22 -4.40 -11.34 3.14
N THR A 23 -5.42 -10.48 3.15
CA THR A 23 -6.38 -10.40 4.26
C THR A 23 -7.32 -11.61 4.22
N LYS A 24 -7.41 -12.30 5.36
CA LYS A 24 -8.36 -13.38 5.62
C LYS A 24 -9.38 -12.88 6.63
N ILE A 25 -10.65 -12.98 6.26
CA ILE A 25 -11.75 -12.66 7.16
C ILE A 25 -12.08 -13.93 7.95
N ARG A 26 -11.93 -13.87 9.27
CA ARG A 26 -12.34 -14.94 10.18
C ARG A 26 -13.58 -14.47 10.94
N TYR A 27 -14.72 -15.01 10.54
CA TYR A 27 -15.99 -14.75 11.22
C TYR A 27 -16.02 -15.52 12.55
N GLY A 28 -15.89 -14.79 13.66
CA GLY A 28 -16.13 -15.31 14.99
C GLY A 28 -17.61 -15.17 15.38
N PHE A 29 -18.03 -15.86 16.44
CA PHE A 29 -19.43 -15.87 16.91
C PHE A 29 -19.97 -14.48 17.33
N ILE A 30 -19.09 -13.52 17.64
CA ILE A 30 -19.48 -12.16 18.09
C ILE A 30 -18.75 -11.06 17.29
N PHE A 31 -17.49 -11.28 16.87
CA PHE A 31 -16.70 -10.28 16.14
C PHE A 31 -15.95 -10.87 14.95
N THR A 32 -15.94 -10.11 13.85
CA THR A 32 -15.15 -10.39 12.65
C THR A 32 -13.70 -10.02 12.90
N HIS A 33 -12.79 -10.99 12.80
CA HIS A 33 -11.35 -10.77 12.95
C HIS A 33 -10.69 -10.75 11.57
N TYR A 34 -9.87 -9.72 11.31
CA TYR A 34 -9.04 -9.64 10.11
C TYR A 34 -7.65 -10.19 10.45
N GLU A 35 -7.32 -11.33 9.87
CA GLU A 35 -6.01 -11.96 9.99
C GLU A 35 -5.27 -11.83 8.65
N TYR A 36 -3.93 -11.87 8.68
CA TYR A 36 -3.15 -12.02 7.46
C TYR A 36 -2.96 -13.52 7.16
N ARG A 37 -3.08 -13.91 5.89
CA ARG A 37 -2.87 -15.29 5.45
C ARG A 37 -1.38 -15.67 5.50
N ASN A 38 -0.52 -14.75 5.09
CA ASN A 38 0.92 -14.93 5.06
C ASN A 38 1.61 -13.69 5.66
N ARG A 39 2.40 -13.91 6.73
CA ARG A 39 3.13 -12.83 7.42
C ARG A 39 4.15 -12.15 6.52
N SER A 40 4.82 -12.90 5.65
CA SER A 40 5.82 -12.36 4.72
C SER A 40 5.19 -11.47 3.66
N MET A 41 4.02 -11.86 3.13
CA MET A 41 3.28 -11.04 2.17
C MET A 41 2.75 -9.75 2.80
N HIS A 42 2.40 -9.78 4.09
CA HIS A 42 2.00 -8.58 4.82
C HIS A 42 3.16 -7.58 4.95
N TRP A 43 4.35 -8.04 5.31
CA TRP A 43 5.52 -7.16 5.38
C TRP A 43 5.91 -6.61 4.00
N LEU A 44 5.87 -7.45 2.97
CA LEU A 44 6.13 -7.02 1.59
C LEU A 44 5.13 -5.96 1.12
N SER A 45 3.84 -6.14 1.43
CA SER A 45 2.80 -5.18 1.04
C SER A 45 2.96 -3.83 1.76
N VAL A 46 3.31 -3.86 3.04
CA VAL A 46 3.62 -2.65 3.83
C VAL A 46 4.82 -1.90 3.23
N ILE A 47 5.90 -2.60 2.86
CA ILE A 47 7.08 -1.99 2.24
C ILE A 47 6.71 -1.31 0.91
N LEU A 48 5.92 -1.97 0.07
CA LEU A 48 5.48 -1.41 -1.21
C LEU A 48 4.62 -0.16 -1.03
N ILE A 49 3.70 -0.17 -0.06
CA ILE A 49 2.87 1.00 0.28
C ILE A 49 3.75 2.17 0.71
N ILE A 50 4.70 1.95 1.63
CA ILE A 50 5.60 3.00 2.14
C ILE A 50 6.47 3.55 1.02
N LEU A 51 7.08 2.70 0.20
CA LEU A 51 7.92 3.14 -0.92
C LEU A 51 7.12 3.93 -1.97
N GLY A 52 5.91 3.45 -2.32
CA GLY A 52 5.03 4.17 -3.24
C GLY A 52 4.67 5.56 -2.71
N LEU A 53 4.31 5.67 -1.42
CA LEU A 53 4.03 6.95 -0.77
C LEU A 53 5.24 7.88 -0.78
N ILE A 54 6.43 7.40 -0.43
CA ILE A 54 7.67 8.20 -0.42
C ILE A 54 7.93 8.78 -1.81
N ILE A 55 7.79 7.99 -2.87
CA ILE A 55 8.00 8.44 -4.26
C ILE A 55 7.01 9.56 -4.60
N ILE A 56 5.73 9.34 -4.31
CA ILE A 56 4.66 10.31 -4.61
C ILE A 56 4.90 11.62 -3.86
N THR A 57 5.09 11.57 -2.54
CA THR A 57 5.22 12.77 -1.69
C THR A 57 6.50 13.55 -2.01
N THR A 58 7.63 12.85 -2.16
CA THR A 58 8.90 13.50 -2.54
C THR A 58 8.77 14.18 -3.90
N LYS A 59 8.17 13.51 -4.89
CA LYS A 59 8.06 14.07 -6.23
C LYS A 59 7.05 15.21 -6.31
N ALA A 60 5.94 15.11 -5.60
CA ALA A 60 4.97 16.21 -5.48
C ALA A 60 5.57 17.42 -4.76
N TYR A 61 6.41 17.22 -3.74
CA TYR A 61 7.16 18.29 -3.07
C TYR A 61 8.13 18.98 -4.02
N LEU A 62 8.91 18.21 -4.78
CA LEU A 62 9.84 18.76 -5.79
C LEU A 62 9.12 19.50 -6.92
N ASN A 63 7.90 19.09 -7.24
CA ASN A 63 7.05 19.76 -8.23
C ASN A 63 6.32 21.00 -7.65
N GLY A 64 6.55 21.34 -6.38
CA GLY A 64 5.97 22.52 -5.73
C GLY A 64 4.48 22.39 -5.41
N GLN A 65 3.92 21.17 -5.42
CA GLN A 65 2.49 20.95 -5.17
C GLN A 65 2.08 21.04 -3.68
N PHE A 66 3.08 21.14 -2.80
CA PHE A 66 2.90 21.33 -1.35
C PHE A 66 3.26 22.75 -0.88
N ASN A 67 3.58 23.66 -1.80
CA ASN A 67 3.63 25.11 -1.55
C ASN A 67 2.27 25.75 -1.82
#